data_AF-A0A067BRB4-F1
#
_entry.id   AF-A0A067BRB4-F1
#
_cell.length_a   1.000
_cell.length_b   1.000
_cell.length_c   1.000
_cell.angle_alpha   90.00
_cell.angle_beta   90.00
_cell.angle_gamma   90.00
#
_symmetry.space_group_name_H-M   'P 1'
#
loop_
_entity.id
_entity.type
_entity.pdbx_description
1 polymer ?
#
loop_
_entity_poly.entity_id
_entity_poly.type
_entity_poly.pdbx_seq_one_letter_code
_entity_poly.pdbx_strand_id
1 'polypeptide(L)'
;MLEACKEASDNGYSVGIPITDLPHVVSKLLTAAHASVKRRMARDYGGADADDADEDDENEEDVEDSILQNLIDAMGWCIKTHKSGVLPLFSQQWLPSIAPYLDPSFPGAVRAHFICTIDDVLEHSGPELLPQLLPHLWSGLEDSNPNVIRASAYGAGVCAQFGGPSFEPHCVATLQRVWSCIQSLEHDQVETEQAAARDNCVSAVGKFCLFRSSLVDAPTLLRLWLHCLPLQSDVLEAQVVHADLLTMVEARNMDLLGDNYSQLGVVLQKFAAILALNMDEDAEPVLDDEGEERLALLLQSLQTSVPGPAVQAAWASLSADEQQVFAMLS
;
A
#
# COMPACT_ATOMS: atom_id res chain seq x y z
N MET A 1 -15.78 -4.39 14.98
CA MET A 1 -16.30 -5.60 14.30
C MET A 1 -15.16 -6.38 13.65
N LEU A 2 -14.24 -5.71 12.93
CA LEU A 2 -13.06 -6.32 12.28
C LEU A 2 -12.15 -7.08 13.25
N GLU A 3 -11.83 -6.48 14.39
CA GLU A 3 -11.01 -7.11 15.44
C GLU A 3 -11.69 -8.36 16.05
N ALA A 4 -13.00 -8.29 16.28
CA ALA A 4 -13.79 -9.43 16.75
C ALA A 4 -13.88 -10.56 15.71
N CYS A 5 -13.92 -10.25 14.40
CA CYS A 5 -13.87 -11.26 13.35
C CYS A 5 -12.48 -11.91 13.26
N LYS A 6 -11.41 -11.12 13.41
CA LYS A 6 -10.02 -11.61 13.46
C LYS A 6 -9.81 -12.53 14.67
N GLU A 7 -10.19 -12.10 15.88
CA GLU A 7 -10.12 -12.92 17.09
C GLU A 7 -10.94 -14.21 16.96
N ALA A 8 -12.13 -14.16 16.36
CA ALA A 8 -12.95 -15.35 16.18
C ALA A 8 -12.33 -16.35 15.19
N SER A 9 -11.72 -15.84 14.11
CA SER A 9 -10.95 -16.65 13.16
C SER A 9 -9.75 -17.32 13.84
N ASP A 10 -8.99 -16.57 14.65
CA ASP A 10 -7.83 -17.09 15.39
C ASP A 10 -8.21 -18.18 16.41
N ASN A 11 -9.45 -18.13 16.91
CA ASN A 11 -10.04 -19.15 17.78
C ASN A 11 -10.72 -20.32 17.04
N GLY A 12 -10.57 -20.41 15.72
CA GLY A 12 -11.08 -21.52 14.91
C GLY A 12 -12.59 -21.47 14.60
N TYR A 13 -13.24 -20.33 14.83
CA TYR A 13 -14.61 -20.13 14.36
C TYR A 13 -14.60 -19.72 12.88
N SER A 14 -15.45 -20.38 12.09
CA SER A 14 -15.77 -19.90 10.74
C SER A 14 -16.73 -18.71 10.85
N VAL A 15 -16.18 -17.51 11.04
CA VAL A 15 -16.94 -16.26 10.93
C VAL A 15 -16.94 -15.82 9.48
N GLY A 16 -18.10 -15.87 8.84
CA GLY A 16 -18.25 -15.45 7.45
C GLY A 16 -19.42 -16.10 6.73
N ILE A 17 -19.63 -15.69 5.48
CA ILE A 17 -20.65 -16.24 4.59
C ILE A 17 -20.16 -17.59 4.05
N PRO A 18 -20.94 -18.69 4.15
CA PRO A 18 -20.55 -19.97 3.54
C PRO A 18 -20.31 -19.82 2.04
N ILE A 19 -19.32 -20.54 1.49
CA ILE A 19 -18.97 -20.43 0.05
C ILE A 19 -20.15 -20.77 -0.87
N THR A 20 -21.09 -21.59 -0.41
CA THR A 20 -22.33 -21.94 -1.13
C THR A 20 -23.30 -20.77 -1.24
N ASP A 21 -23.29 -19.85 -0.27
CA ASP A 21 -24.16 -18.68 -0.22
C ASP A 21 -23.49 -17.44 -0.84
N LEU A 22 -22.17 -17.51 -1.03
CA LEU A 22 -21.36 -16.41 -1.57
C LEU A 22 -21.85 -15.86 -2.91
N PRO A 23 -22.30 -16.68 -3.90
CA PRO A 23 -22.85 -16.13 -5.15
C PRO A 23 -24.08 -15.24 -4.92
N HIS A 24 -24.96 -15.62 -3.98
CA HIS A 24 -26.14 -14.82 -3.67
C HIS A 24 -25.78 -13.52 -2.97
N VAL A 25 -24.90 -13.60 -1.95
CA VAL A 25 -24.51 -12.42 -1.19
C VAL A 25 -23.78 -11.42 -2.07
N VAL A 26 -22.81 -11.87 -2.89
CA VAL A 26 -22.07 -10.91 -3.71
C VAL A 26 -22.91 -10.36 -4.86
N SER A 27 -23.89 -11.10 -5.38
CA SER A 27 -24.89 -10.51 -6.28
C SER A 27 -25.61 -9.32 -5.64
N LYS A 28 -25.94 -9.40 -4.33
CA LYS A 28 -26.55 -8.29 -3.59
C LYS A 28 -25.56 -7.14 -3.35
N LEU A 29 -24.32 -7.43 -2.96
CA LEU A 29 -23.28 -6.42 -2.78
C LEU A 29 -23.00 -5.67 -4.07
N LEU A 30 -22.81 -6.38 -5.19
CA LEU A 30 -22.63 -5.79 -6.51
C LEU A 30 -23.83 -4.93 -6.89
N THR A 31 -25.06 -5.41 -6.67
CA THR A 31 -26.27 -4.61 -6.96
C THR A 31 -26.28 -3.30 -6.17
N ALA A 32 -25.91 -3.34 -4.89
CA ALA A 32 -25.83 -2.15 -4.05
C ALA A 32 -24.71 -1.20 -4.52
N ALA A 33 -23.54 -1.73 -4.89
CA ALA A 33 -22.42 -0.95 -5.40
C ALA A 33 -22.79 -0.26 -6.72
N HIS A 34 -23.43 -0.97 -7.65
CA HIS A 34 -23.94 -0.39 -8.90
C HIS A 34 -24.95 0.74 -8.64
N ALA A 35 -25.80 0.59 -7.62
CA ALA A 35 -26.77 1.61 -7.24
C ALA A 35 -26.08 2.85 -6.66
N SER A 36 -25.04 2.67 -5.82
CA SER A 36 -24.22 3.78 -5.30
C SER A 36 -23.52 4.53 -6.42
N VAL A 37 -22.84 3.81 -7.32
CA VAL A 37 -22.18 4.44 -8.49
C VAL A 37 -23.18 5.23 -9.34
N LYS A 38 -24.37 4.68 -9.59
CA LYS A 38 -25.42 5.39 -10.35
C LYS A 38 -25.88 6.68 -9.69
N ARG A 39 -26.04 6.69 -8.35
CA ARG A 39 -26.44 7.89 -7.61
C ARG A 39 -25.36 8.98 -7.72
N ARG A 40 -24.09 8.61 -7.55
CA ARG A 40 -22.95 9.52 -7.75
C ARG A 40 -22.90 10.09 -9.17
N MET A 41 -23.00 9.23 -10.19
CA MET A 41 -23.00 9.70 -11.59
C MET A 41 -24.15 10.66 -11.88
N ALA A 42 -25.33 10.40 -11.28
CA ALA A 42 -26.49 11.27 -11.46
C ALA A 42 -26.31 12.64 -10.78
N ARG A 43 -25.65 12.70 -9.63
CA ARG A 43 -25.32 13.95 -8.95
C ARG A 43 -24.26 14.74 -9.73
N ASP A 44 -23.11 14.11 -9.99
CA ASP A 44 -21.94 14.80 -10.55
C ASP A 44 -22.11 15.20 -12.03
N TYR A 45 -22.95 14.45 -12.78
CA TYR A 45 -23.07 14.60 -14.24
C TYR A 45 -24.52 14.65 -14.76
N GLY A 46 -25.54 14.62 -13.89
CA GLY A 46 -26.96 14.51 -14.29
C GLY A 46 -27.62 15.83 -14.75
N GLY A 47 -27.01 16.98 -14.48
CA GLY A 47 -27.38 18.28 -15.04
C GLY A 47 -28.58 19.00 -14.40
N ALA A 48 -28.35 20.27 -14.08
CA ALA A 48 -29.25 21.33 -13.59
C ALA A 48 -29.62 21.31 -12.10
N ASP A 49 -28.61 21.44 -11.23
CA ASP A 49 -28.62 22.29 -10.01
C ASP A 49 -27.19 22.34 -9.39
N ALA A 50 -26.14 22.31 -10.21
CA ALA A 50 -24.75 22.26 -9.76
C ALA A 50 -24.17 23.61 -9.25
N ASP A 51 -25.01 24.65 -9.13
CA ASP A 51 -24.60 25.99 -8.70
C ASP A 51 -25.07 26.34 -7.26
N ASP A 52 -25.77 25.43 -6.56
CA ASP A 52 -26.17 25.57 -5.13
C ASP A 52 -25.87 24.25 -4.38
N ALA A 53 -24.60 23.83 -4.37
CA ALA A 53 -24.15 22.78 -3.45
C ALA A 53 -24.15 23.36 -2.01
N ASP A 54 -25.27 23.24 -1.32
CA ASP A 54 -25.38 23.54 0.11
C ASP A 54 -24.63 22.46 0.94
N GLU A 55 -24.32 22.73 2.23
CA GLU A 55 -23.65 21.79 3.15
C GLU A 55 -24.34 20.40 3.23
N ASP A 56 -25.63 20.30 2.87
CA ASP A 56 -26.37 19.03 2.80
C ASP A 56 -25.85 18.11 1.67
N ASP A 57 -25.31 18.65 0.56
CA ASP A 57 -24.85 17.87 -0.61
C ASP A 57 -23.43 17.30 -0.41
N GLU A 58 -22.54 18.03 0.29
CA GLU A 58 -21.22 17.52 0.72
C GLU A 58 -21.38 16.34 1.69
N ASN A 59 -22.32 16.44 2.64
CA ASN A 59 -22.63 15.32 3.53
C ASN A 59 -23.17 14.09 2.78
N GLU A 60 -23.97 14.29 1.72
CA GLU A 60 -24.44 13.18 0.88
C GLU A 60 -23.30 12.53 0.08
N GLU A 61 -22.27 13.29 -0.31
CA GLU A 61 -21.06 12.76 -0.94
C GLU A 61 -20.29 11.81 -0.04
N ASP A 62 -19.96 12.28 1.15
CA ASP A 62 -19.20 11.49 2.13
C ASP A 62 -19.97 10.22 2.53
N VAL A 63 -21.30 10.32 2.61
CA VAL A 63 -22.16 9.17 2.89
C VAL A 63 -22.11 8.15 1.75
N GLU A 64 -22.22 8.57 0.48
CA GLU A 64 -22.11 7.64 -0.65
C GLU A 64 -20.69 7.08 -0.80
N ASP A 65 -19.66 7.84 -0.40
CA ASP A 65 -18.28 7.33 -0.31
C ASP A 65 -18.10 6.25 0.73
N SER A 66 -18.59 6.51 1.94
CA SER A 66 -18.64 5.51 2.99
C SER A 66 -19.44 4.27 2.57
N ILE A 67 -20.58 4.42 1.89
CA ILE A 67 -21.39 3.27 1.45
C ILE A 67 -20.62 2.41 0.45
N LEU A 68 -20.01 3.01 -0.57
CA LEU A 68 -19.27 2.24 -1.57
C LEU A 68 -18.05 1.56 -0.95
N GLN A 69 -17.27 2.28 -0.13
CA GLN A 69 -16.12 1.72 0.60
C GLN A 69 -16.54 0.50 1.41
N ASN A 70 -17.59 0.62 2.23
CA ASN A 70 -18.09 -0.50 3.04
C ASN A 70 -18.53 -1.72 2.20
N LEU A 71 -19.07 -1.49 1.00
CA LEU A 71 -19.44 -2.56 0.08
C LEU A 71 -18.21 -3.23 -0.54
N ILE A 72 -17.19 -2.46 -0.92
CA ILE A 72 -15.90 -2.99 -1.37
C ILE A 72 -15.24 -3.79 -0.27
N ASP A 73 -15.16 -3.26 0.96
CA ASP A 73 -14.58 -3.94 2.12
C ASP A 73 -15.29 -5.27 2.40
N ALA A 74 -16.62 -5.29 2.34
CA ALA A 74 -17.38 -6.53 2.51
C ALA A 74 -17.05 -7.59 1.44
N MET A 75 -16.82 -7.17 0.18
CA MET A 75 -16.34 -8.06 -0.87
C MET A 75 -14.90 -8.52 -0.60
N GLY A 76 -14.01 -7.62 -0.16
CA GLY A 76 -12.64 -7.92 0.25
C GLY A 76 -12.59 -8.95 1.37
N TRP A 77 -13.47 -8.86 2.37
CA TRP A 77 -13.60 -9.87 3.42
C TRP A 77 -14.01 -11.25 2.90
N CYS A 78 -14.89 -11.29 1.90
CA CYS A 78 -15.23 -12.55 1.26
C CYS A 78 -14.02 -13.18 0.56
N ILE A 79 -13.19 -12.36 -0.10
CA ILE A 79 -11.95 -12.80 -0.76
C ILE A 79 -10.95 -13.31 0.29
N LYS A 80 -10.71 -12.55 1.36
CA LYS A 80 -9.81 -12.92 2.47
C LYS A 80 -10.21 -14.23 3.15
N THR A 81 -11.52 -14.45 3.32
CA THR A 81 -12.06 -15.65 3.96
C THR A 81 -11.92 -16.89 3.08
N HIS A 82 -12.30 -16.79 1.81
CA HIS A 82 -12.41 -17.95 0.91
C HIS A 82 -11.19 -18.18 0.01
N LYS A 83 -10.29 -17.19 -0.09
CA LYS A 83 -9.02 -17.23 -0.83
C LYS A 83 -9.24 -17.74 -2.26
N SER A 84 -8.41 -18.67 -2.74
CA SER A 84 -8.52 -19.26 -4.09
C SER A 84 -9.89 -19.88 -4.40
N GLY A 85 -10.71 -20.18 -3.37
CA GLY A 85 -12.09 -20.63 -3.53
C GLY A 85 -13.00 -19.61 -4.25
N VAL A 86 -12.67 -18.31 -4.23
CA VAL A 86 -13.48 -17.27 -4.91
C VAL A 86 -13.21 -17.18 -6.41
N LEU A 87 -12.08 -17.69 -6.90
CA LEU A 87 -11.63 -17.46 -8.29
C LEU A 87 -12.68 -17.84 -9.36
N PRO A 88 -13.40 -18.99 -9.27
CA PRO A 88 -14.43 -19.32 -10.25
C PRO A 88 -15.58 -18.31 -10.26
N LEU A 89 -16.01 -17.86 -9.08
CA LEU A 89 -17.10 -16.90 -8.94
C LEU A 89 -16.65 -15.49 -9.39
N PHE A 90 -15.44 -15.10 -9.01
CA PHE A 90 -14.86 -13.81 -9.38
C PHE A 90 -14.73 -13.68 -10.90
N SER A 91 -14.08 -14.64 -11.55
CA SER A 91 -13.87 -14.62 -13.01
C SER A 91 -15.18 -14.67 -13.81
N GLN A 92 -16.19 -15.41 -13.35
CA GLN A 92 -17.45 -15.60 -14.08
C GLN A 92 -18.49 -14.51 -13.83
N GLN A 93 -18.49 -13.86 -12.65
CA GLN A 93 -19.56 -12.95 -12.24
C GLN A 93 -19.05 -11.59 -11.76
N TRP A 94 -18.08 -11.55 -10.85
CA TRP A 94 -17.68 -10.28 -10.23
C TRP A 94 -16.88 -9.43 -11.18
N LEU A 95 -15.82 -9.98 -11.80
CA LEU A 95 -14.98 -9.24 -12.72
C LEU A 95 -15.78 -8.67 -13.91
N PRO A 96 -16.65 -9.43 -14.60
CA PRO A 96 -17.53 -8.85 -15.63
C PRO A 96 -18.45 -7.73 -15.14
N SER A 97 -18.82 -7.75 -13.86
CA SER A 97 -19.72 -6.76 -13.26
C SER A 97 -18.98 -5.48 -12.85
N ILE A 98 -17.71 -5.57 -12.44
CA ILE A 98 -16.91 -4.39 -12.04
C ILE A 98 -16.04 -3.84 -13.17
N ALA A 99 -15.66 -4.64 -14.16
CA ALA A 99 -14.77 -4.23 -15.25
C ALA A 99 -15.20 -2.97 -16.02
N PRO A 100 -16.51 -2.72 -16.26
CA PRO A 100 -16.94 -1.46 -16.89
C PRO A 100 -16.54 -0.22 -16.08
N TYR A 101 -16.49 -0.32 -14.75
CA TYR A 101 -16.14 0.79 -13.86
C TYR A 101 -14.65 1.09 -13.79
N LEU A 102 -13.81 0.24 -14.38
CA LEU A 102 -12.36 0.48 -14.49
C LEU A 102 -12.01 1.36 -15.70
N ASP A 103 -12.97 1.64 -16.57
CA ASP A 103 -12.77 2.48 -17.74
C ASP A 103 -12.51 3.95 -17.31
N PRO A 104 -11.54 4.66 -17.93
CA PRO A 104 -11.23 6.05 -17.60
C PRO A 104 -12.40 7.04 -17.73
N SER A 105 -13.50 6.66 -18.39
CA SER A 105 -14.73 7.45 -18.46
C SER A 105 -15.51 7.54 -17.14
N PHE A 106 -15.29 6.65 -16.17
CA PHE A 106 -15.86 6.75 -14.82
C PHE A 106 -14.99 7.63 -13.92
N PRO A 107 -15.51 8.29 -12.86
CA PRO A 107 -14.69 9.10 -11.95
C PRO A 107 -13.60 8.30 -11.22
N GLY A 108 -12.46 8.96 -10.98
CA GLY A 108 -11.29 8.31 -10.37
C GLY A 108 -11.56 7.67 -9.01
N ALA A 109 -12.34 8.33 -8.15
CA ALA A 109 -12.75 7.77 -6.85
C ALA A 109 -13.49 6.43 -7.01
N VAL A 110 -14.40 6.31 -8.00
CA VAL A 110 -15.10 5.06 -8.30
C VAL A 110 -14.14 4.00 -8.85
N ARG A 111 -13.23 4.38 -9.76
CA ARG A 111 -12.24 3.44 -10.32
C ARG A 111 -11.35 2.86 -9.22
N ALA A 112 -10.86 3.70 -8.30
CA ALA A 112 -9.99 3.30 -7.19
C ALA A 112 -10.64 2.21 -6.32
N HIS A 113 -11.91 2.39 -5.94
CA HIS A 113 -12.70 1.39 -5.20
C HIS A 113 -12.71 0.00 -5.86
N PHE A 114 -12.89 -0.07 -7.17
CA PHE A 114 -12.91 -1.35 -7.88
C PHE A 114 -11.52 -1.91 -8.17
N ILE A 115 -10.48 -1.08 -8.22
CA ILE A 115 -9.09 -1.54 -8.25
C ILE A 115 -8.73 -2.22 -6.93
N CYS A 116 -9.16 -1.71 -5.78
CA CYS A 116 -8.94 -2.37 -4.48
C CYS A 116 -9.51 -3.81 -4.46
N THR A 117 -10.63 -4.06 -5.16
CA THR A 117 -11.18 -5.43 -5.30
C THR A 117 -10.25 -6.35 -6.11
N ILE A 118 -9.56 -5.80 -7.12
CA ILE A 118 -8.54 -6.52 -7.89
C ILE A 118 -7.34 -6.84 -7.00
N ASP A 119 -6.91 -5.88 -6.19
CA ASP A 119 -5.78 -6.04 -5.27
C ASP A 119 -6.04 -7.17 -4.26
N ASP A 120 -7.21 -7.19 -3.63
CA ASP A 120 -7.61 -8.26 -2.70
C ASP A 120 -7.54 -9.66 -3.35
N VAL A 121 -7.96 -9.78 -4.62
CA VAL A 121 -7.88 -11.07 -5.35
C VAL A 121 -6.42 -11.47 -5.57
N LEU A 122 -5.59 -10.54 -6.03
CA LEU A 122 -4.16 -10.78 -6.28
C LEU A 122 -3.41 -11.11 -4.99
N GLU A 123 -3.79 -10.52 -3.87
CA GLU A 123 -3.16 -10.71 -2.57
C GLU A 123 -3.53 -12.05 -1.93
N HIS A 124 -4.81 -12.44 -2.01
CA HIS A 124 -5.33 -13.54 -1.19
C HIS A 124 -5.75 -14.78 -1.96
N SER A 125 -5.89 -14.72 -3.28
CA SER A 125 -6.50 -15.81 -4.06
C SER A 125 -5.53 -16.58 -4.95
N GLY A 126 -4.29 -16.12 -5.11
CA GLY A 126 -3.27 -16.77 -5.94
C GLY A 126 -3.12 -16.13 -7.34
N PRO A 127 -2.07 -16.54 -8.10
CA PRO A 127 -1.64 -15.85 -9.31
C PRO A 127 -2.41 -16.25 -10.58
N GLU A 128 -3.42 -17.11 -10.48
CA GLU A 128 -4.14 -17.70 -11.63
C GLU A 128 -4.77 -16.66 -12.55
N LEU A 129 -5.27 -15.55 -11.98
CA LEU A 129 -5.90 -14.46 -12.73
C LEU A 129 -4.96 -13.29 -13.00
N LEU A 130 -3.70 -13.36 -12.57
CA LEU A 130 -2.75 -12.25 -12.68
C LEU A 130 -2.63 -11.71 -14.11
N PRO A 131 -2.45 -12.52 -15.17
CA PRO A 131 -2.33 -12.00 -16.53
C PRO A 131 -3.60 -11.27 -17.03
N GLN A 132 -4.76 -11.66 -16.51
CA GLN A 132 -6.04 -11.01 -16.84
C GLN A 132 -6.23 -9.69 -16.09
N LEU A 133 -5.74 -9.61 -14.85
CA LEU A 133 -5.94 -8.48 -13.95
C LEU A 133 -4.89 -7.39 -14.08
N LEU A 134 -3.65 -7.77 -14.43
CA LEU A 134 -2.53 -6.86 -14.51
C LEU A 134 -2.73 -5.65 -15.46
N PRO A 135 -3.39 -5.77 -16.63
CA PRO A 135 -3.66 -4.62 -17.48
C PRO A 135 -4.48 -3.52 -16.79
N HIS A 136 -5.36 -3.87 -15.86
CA HIS A 136 -6.15 -2.88 -15.10
C HIS A 136 -5.26 -2.10 -14.14
N LEU A 137 -4.33 -2.76 -13.44
CA LEU A 137 -3.35 -2.10 -12.58
C LEU A 137 -2.42 -1.19 -13.37
N TRP A 138 -1.94 -1.64 -14.53
CA TRP A 138 -1.09 -0.81 -15.39
C TRP A 138 -1.81 0.44 -15.91
N SER A 139 -3.08 0.30 -16.28
CA SER A 139 -3.90 1.46 -16.67
C SER A 139 -4.03 2.46 -15.51
N GLY A 140 -4.19 1.98 -14.28
CA GLY A 140 -4.33 2.85 -13.12
C GLY A 140 -3.01 3.49 -12.65
N LEU A 141 -1.86 2.85 -12.87
CA LEU A 141 -0.55 3.47 -12.68
C LEU A 141 -0.27 4.60 -13.70
N GLU A 142 -0.92 4.55 -14.86
CA GLU A 142 -0.81 5.57 -15.93
C GLU A 142 -1.92 6.63 -15.83
N ASP A 143 -2.71 6.61 -14.75
CA ASP A 143 -3.83 7.51 -14.53
C ASP A 143 -3.37 8.90 -14.04
N SER A 144 -4.22 9.91 -14.19
CA SER A 144 -3.97 11.25 -13.66
C SER A 144 -4.56 11.47 -12.26
N ASN A 145 -5.48 10.61 -11.82
CA ASN A 145 -6.10 10.71 -10.51
C ASN A 145 -5.24 10.01 -9.43
N PRO A 146 -4.82 10.70 -8.36
CA PRO A 146 -3.93 10.15 -7.34
C PRO A 146 -4.53 8.95 -6.59
N ASN A 147 -5.85 8.93 -6.34
CA ASN A 147 -6.50 7.79 -5.69
C ASN A 147 -6.42 6.52 -6.54
N VAL A 148 -6.47 6.65 -7.87
CA VAL A 148 -6.31 5.52 -8.81
C VAL A 148 -4.87 5.04 -8.85
N ILE A 149 -3.91 5.97 -8.90
CA ILE A 149 -2.47 5.63 -8.82
C ILE A 149 -2.17 4.92 -7.51
N ARG A 150 -2.69 5.43 -6.38
CA ARG A 150 -2.51 4.87 -5.03
C ARG A 150 -2.95 3.41 -4.96
N ALA A 151 -4.20 3.12 -5.35
CA ALA A 151 -4.72 1.75 -5.37
C ALA A 151 -3.89 0.85 -6.31
N SER A 152 -3.55 1.34 -7.51
CA SER A 152 -2.79 0.54 -8.48
C SER A 152 -1.34 0.29 -8.04
N ALA A 153 -0.73 1.21 -7.31
CA ALA A 153 0.60 1.06 -6.73
C ALA A 153 0.60 0.01 -5.62
N TYR A 154 -0.42 0.01 -4.76
CA TYR A 154 -0.64 -1.07 -3.79
C TYR A 154 -0.72 -2.43 -4.50
N GLY A 155 -1.57 -2.56 -5.52
CA GLY A 155 -1.69 -3.76 -6.36
C GLY A 155 -0.38 -4.18 -7.04
N ALA A 156 0.44 -3.24 -7.48
CA ALA A 156 1.76 -3.52 -8.04
C ALA A 156 2.73 -4.11 -6.99
N GLY A 157 2.70 -3.58 -5.76
CA GLY A 157 3.42 -4.14 -4.62
C GLY A 157 2.95 -5.55 -4.27
N VAL A 158 1.63 -5.77 -4.27
CA VAL A 158 1.01 -7.09 -4.09
C VAL A 158 1.48 -8.07 -5.17
N CYS A 159 1.54 -7.67 -6.43
CA CYS A 159 2.09 -8.51 -7.50
C CYS A 159 3.56 -8.88 -7.26
N ALA A 160 4.37 -7.92 -6.81
CA ALA A 160 5.77 -8.16 -6.47
C ALA A 160 5.92 -9.15 -5.31
N GLN A 161 5.03 -9.13 -4.33
CA GLN A 161 5.08 -10.04 -3.18
C GLN A 161 4.47 -11.42 -3.52
N PHE A 162 3.21 -11.45 -3.96
CA PHE A 162 2.38 -12.65 -4.05
C PHE A 162 2.19 -13.21 -5.46
N GLY A 163 2.59 -12.48 -6.51
CA GLY A 163 2.34 -12.87 -7.91
C GLY A 163 3.07 -14.12 -8.41
N GLY A 164 4.01 -14.66 -7.62
CA GLY A 164 4.76 -15.89 -7.92
C GLY A 164 5.46 -15.87 -9.30
N PRO A 165 5.77 -17.06 -9.85
CA PRO A 165 6.41 -17.18 -11.16
C PRO A 165 5.62 -16.54 -12.32
N SER A 166 4.28 -16.48 -12.21
CA SER A 166 3.41 -15.86 -13.22
C SER A 166 3.68 -14.36 -13.41
N PHE A 167 4.21 -13.68 -12.38
CA PHE A 167 4.53 -12.26 -12.46
C PHE A 167 5.92 -11.97 -13.04
N GLU A 168 6.84 -12.94 -13.07
CA GLU A 168 8.24 -12.70 -13.50
C GLU A 168 8.35 -12.02 -14.88
N PRO A 169 7.58 -12.41 -15.93
CA PRO A 169 7.65 -11.76 -17.24
C PRO A 169 7.19 -10.29 -17.23
N HIS A 170 6.49 -9.88 -16.18
CA HIS A 170 5.85 -8.58 -16.03
C HIS A 170 6.53 -7.68 -14.99
N CYS A 171 7.45 -8.25 -14.19
CA CYS A 171 8.06 -7.59 -13.05
C CYS A 171 8.72 -6.25 -13.42
N VAL A 172 9.64 -6.27 -14.39
CA VAL A 172 10.39 -5.07 -14.80
C VAL A 172 9.48 -4.01 -15.40
N ALA A 173 8.52 -4.41 -16.25
CA ALA A 173 7.59 -3.48 -16.89
C ALA A 173 6.62 -2.82 -15.89
N THR A 174 6.26 -3.53 -14.82
CA THR A 174 5.43 -2.99 -13.74
C THR A 174 6.24 -2.02 -12.88
N LEU A 175 7.47 -2.40 -12.50
CA LEU A 175 8.35 -1.53 -11.72
C LEU A 175 8.65 -0.22 -12.45
N GLN A 176 8.86 -0.25 -13.77
CA GLN A 176 9.08 0.98 -14.56
C GLN A 176 7.91 1.96 -14.47
N ARG A 177 6.67 1.46 -14.43
CA ARG A 177 5.47 2.29 -14.27
C ARG A 177 5.41 2.91 -12.88
N VAL A 178 5.57 2.09 -11.85
CA VAL A 178 5.64 2.55 -10.46
C VAL A 178 6.71 3.63 -10.28
N TRP A 179 7.91 3.41 -10.84
CA TRP A 179 8.99 4.39 -10.77
C TRP A 179 8.63 5.71 -11.48
N SER A 180 7.93 5.62 -12.62
CA SER A 180 7.47 6.82 -13.34
C SER A 180 6.49 7.64 -12.50
N CYS A 181 5.59 6.98 -11.75
CA CYS A 181 4.68 7.65 -10.82
C CYS A 181 5.43 8.41 -9.72
N ILE A 182 6.47 7.81 -9.12
CA ILE A 182 7.30 8.47 -8.10
C ILE A 182 7.91 9.76 -8.64
N GLN A 183 8.43 9.71 -9.88
CA GLN A 183 9.03 10.88 -10.52
C GLN A 183 8.01 11.97 -10.85
N SER A 184 6.79 11.59 -11.26
CA SER A 184 5.74 12.57 -11.55
C SER A 184 5.18 13.26 -10.31
N LEU A 185 5.25 12.62 -9.14
CA LEU A 185 4.67 13.09 -7.88
C LEU A 185 5.72 13.69 -6.92
N GLU A 186 6.98 13.83 -7.35
CA GLU A 186 8.12 14.17 -6.47
C GLU A 186 8.02 15.57 -5.82
N HIS A 187 7.28 16.50 -6.42
CA HIS A 187 7.21 17.89 -5.98
C HIS A 187 5.93 18.26 -5.22
N ASP A 188 5.09 17.28 -4.93
CA ASP A 188 3.84 17.52 -4.23
C ASP A 188 4.05 17.76 -2.73
N GLN A 189 3.16 18.56 -2.15
CA GLN A 189 3.19 18.85 -0.73
C GLN A 189 2.81 17.61 0.07
N VAL A 190 3.38 17.49 1.27
CA VAL A 190 3.02 16.46 2.25
C VAL A 190 1.53 16.57 2.58
N GLU A 191 0.89 15.46 2.95
CA GLU A 191 -0.53 15.39 3.36
C GLU A 191 -1.52 15.64 2.21
N THR A 192 -1.07 15.53 0.96
CA THR A 192 -1.94 15.55 -0.22
C THR A 192 -2.25 14.14 -0.71
N GLU A 193 -3.35 13.97 -1.46
CA GLU A 193 -3.66 12.68 -2.10
C GLU A 193 -2.51 12.21 -3.03
N GLN A 194 -1.84 13.16 -3.70
CA GLN A 194 -0.68 12.91 -4.54
C GLN A 194 0.49 12.38 -3.73
N ALA A 195 0.78 12.97 -2.57
CA ALA A 195 1.82 12.48 -1.68
C ALA A 195 1.48 11.09 -1.12
N ALA A 196 0.23 10.82 -0.74
CA ALA A 196 -0.20 9.48 -0.32
C ALA A 196 -0.08 8.43 -1.46
N ALA A 197 -0.41 8.81 -2.70
CA ALA A 197 -0.19 7.97 -3.88
C ALA A 197 1.30 7.70 -4.12
N ARG A 198 2.15 8.71 -3.93
CA ARG A 198 3.61 8.57 -4.02
C ARG A 198 4.14 7.63 -2.95
N ASP A 199 3.68 7.73 -1.71
CA ASP A 199 4.08 6.84 -0.61
C ASP A 199 3.78 5.38 -0.95
N ASN A 200 2.61 5.09 -1.50
CA ASN A 200 2.26 3.75 -1.99
C ASN A 200 3.15 3.28 -3.14
N CYS A 201 3.56 4.17 -4.05
CA CYS A 201 4.52 3.82 -5.10
C CYS A 201 5.90 3.49 -4.53
N VAL A 202 6.39 4.26 -3.56
CA VAL A 202 7.66 4.00 -2.87
C VAL A 202 7.60 2.67 -2.12
N SER A 203 6.49 2.38 -1.45
CA SER A 203 6.28 1.07 -0.82
C SER A 203 6.35 -0.08 -1.81
N ALA A 204 5.67 0.04 -2.96
CA ALA A 204 5.72 -0.97 -4.00
C ALA A 204 7.17 -1.26 -4.44
N VAL A 205 7.99 -0.22 -4.66
CA VAL A 205 9.43 -0.40 -4.98
C VAL A 205 10.17 -1.19 -3.92
N GLY A 206 9.90 -0.95 -2.63
CA GLY A 206 10.44 -1.75 -1.52
C GLY A 206 10.08 -3.22 -1.66
N LYS A 207 8.80 -3.53 -1.92
CA LYS A 207 8.31 -4.91 -2.17
C LYS A 207 8.98 -5.56 -3.39
N PHE A 208 9.22 -4.81 -4.48
CA PHE A 208 10.02 -5.32 -5.61
C PHE A 208 11.44 -5.71 -5.19
N CYS A 209 12.10 -4.88 -4.40
CA CYS A 209 13.46 -5.15 -3.92
C CYS A 209 13.50 -6.36 -2.98
N LEU A 210 12.49 -6.54 -2.13
CA LEU A 210 12.41 -7.64 -1.17
C LEU A 210 12.08 -8.99 -1.83
N PHE A 211 11.07 -9.01 -2.70
CA PHE A 211 10.47 -10.25 -3.19
C PHE A 211 10.88 -10.61 -4.63
N ARG A 212 11.50 -9.67 -5.35
CA ARG A 212 11.91 -9.82 -6.75
C ARG A 212 13.34 -9.35 -7.00
N SER A 213 14.21 -9.35 -5.96
CA SER A 213 15.61 -8.95 -6.05
C SER A 213 16.41 -9.62 -7.19
N SER A 214 16.09 -10.88 -7.52
CA SER A 214 16.75 -11.60 -8.62
C SER A 214 16.37 -11.12 -10.03
N LEU A 215 15.31 -10.31 -10.15
CA LEU A 215 14.77 -9.80 -11.42
C LEU A 215 15.07 -8.32 -11.64
N VAL A 216 15.62 -7.63 -10.63
CA VAL A 216 15.83 -6.18 -10.63
C VAL A 216 17.23 -5.84 -10.10
N ASP A 217 17.72 -4.63 -10.36
CA ASP A 217 18.94 -4.13 -9.72
C ASP A 217 18.62 -3.62 -8.31
N ALA A 218 18.41 -4.55 -7.38
CA ALA A 218 18.01 -4.25 -6.00
C ALA A 218 18.99 -3.28 -5.29
N PRO A 219 20.32 -3.42 -5.39
CA PRO A 219 21.24 -2.45 -4.77
C PRO A 219 21.03 -1.01 -5.24
N THR A 220 20.83 -0.80 -6.55
CA THR A 220 20.60 0.54 -7.09
C THR A 220 19.23 1.08 -6.68
N LEU A 221 18.19 0.24 -6.75
CA LEU A 221 16.83 0.63 -6.38
C LEU A 221 16.73 0.96 -4.89
N LEU A 222 17.31 0.15 -4.00
CA LEU A 222 17.30 0.39 -2.56
C LEU A 222 18.01 1.69 -2.18
N ARG A 223 19.11 2.04 -2.87
CA ARG A 223 19.74 3.36 -2.68
C ARG A 223 18.79 4.49 -3.04
N LEU A 224 18.10 4.41 -4.17
CA LEU A 224 17.14 5.46 -4.58
C LEU A 224 15.90 5.49 -3.66
N TRP A 225 15.43 4.31 -3.27
CA TRP A 225 14.31 4.13 -2.34
C TRP A 225 14.60 4.74 -0.97
N LEU A 226 15.81 4.57 -0.42
CA LEU A 226 16.22 5.25 0.82
C LEU A 226 16.10 6.77 0.73
N HIS A 227 16.36 7.37 -0.43
CA HIS A 227 16.21 8.83 -0.61
C HIS A 227 14.75 9.27 -0.57
N CYS A 228 13.80 8.35 -0.79
CA CYS A 228 12.37 8.64 -0.75
C CYS A 228 11.77 8.59 0.67
N LEU A 229 12.53 8.11 1.67
CA LEU A 229 12.11 7.99 3.07
C LEU A 229 12.47 9.23 3.90
N PRO A 230 11.75 9.49 5.02
CA PRO A 230 10.58 8.75 5.53
C PRO A 230 9.32 8.95 4.68
N LEU A 231 8.39 7.99 4.77
CA LEU A 231 7.01 8.17 4.30
C LEU A 231 6.16 8.76 5.42
N GLN A 232 5.13 9.53 5.09
CA GLN A 232 4.34 10.22 6.12
C GLN A 232 2.94 10.66 5.68
N SER A 233 2.63 10.63 4.37
CA SER A 233 1.31 11.05 3.86
C SER A 233 0.30 9.90 3.83
N ASP A 234 0.75 8.66 3.70
CA ASP A 234 -0.05 7.46 3.99
C ASP A 234 0.55 6.76 5.20
N VAL A 235 -0.02 7.01 6.39
CA VAL A 235 0.52 6.53 7.67
C VAL A 235 0.54 5.01 7.77
N LEU A 236 -0.51 4.34 7.27
CA LEU A 236 -0.59 2.88 7.28
C LEU A 236 0.51 2.27 6.41
N GLU A 237 0.72 2.82 5.21
CA GLU A 237 1.79 2.34 4.33
C GLU A 237 3.18 2.74 4.84
N ALA A 238 3.30 3.89 5.50
CA ALA A 238 4.54 4.34 6.14
C ALA A 238 4.98 3.37 7.24
N GLN A 239 4.07 2.95 8.12
CA GLN A 239 4.35 1.96 9.16
C GLN A 239 4.87 0.64 8.56
N VAL A 240 4.23 0.14 7.51
CA VAL A 240 4.67 -1.07 6.80
C VAL A 240 6.09 -0.90 6.23
N VAL A 241 6.33 0.21 5.52
CA VAL A 241 7.62 0.49 4.87
C VAL A 241 8.76 0.67 5.88
N HIS A 242 8.50 1.36 6.98
CA HIS A 242 9.49 1.57 8.03
C HIS A 242 9.80 0.27 8.79
N ALA A 243 8.79 -0.58 9.02
CA ALA A 243 8.99 -1.93 9.55
C ALA A 243 9.77 -2.85 8.58
N ASP A 244 9.55 -2.72 7.27
CA ASP A 244 10.33 -3.42 6.24
C ASP A 244 11.80 -2.95 6.21
N LEU A 245 12.05 -1.64 6.39
CA LEU A 245 13.40 -1.11 6.54
C LEU A 245 14.10 -1.74 7.75
N LEU A 246 13.44 -1.81 8.91
CA LEU A 246 13.96 -2.49 10.10
C LEU A 246 14.31 -3.95 9.78
N THR A 247 13.38 -4.67 9.16
CA THR A 247 13.53 -6.08 8.78
C THR A 247 14.73 -6.31 7.87
N MET A 248 14.96 -5.44 6.87
CA MET A 248 16.12 -5.53 5.98
C MET A 248 17.44 -5.32 6.73
N VAL A 249 17.49 -4.36 7.66
CA VAL A 249 18.70 -4.08 8.44
C VAL A 249 18.97 -5.21 9.43
N GLU A 250 17.95 -5.71 10.13
CA GLU A 250 18.00 -6.90 10.99
C GLU A 250 18.58 -8.10 10.25
N ALA A 251 18.11 -8.35 9.02
CA ALA A 251 18.58 -9.43 8.15
C ALA A 251 19.99 -9.19 7.56
N ARG A 252 20.62 -8.05 7.86
CA ARG A 252 21.91 -7.63 7.27
C ARG A 252 21.90 -7.68 5.74
N ASN A 253 20.80 -7.18 5.15
CA ASN A 253 20.66 -7.13 3.71
C ASN A 253 21.75 -6.22 3.11
N MET A 254 22.72 -6.82 2.42
CA MET A 254 23.87 -6.11 1.86
C MET A 254 23.53 -5.31 0.60
N ASP A 255 22.41 -5.62 -0.08
CA ASP A 255 21.92 -4.77 -1.18
C ASP A 255 21.47 -3.41 -0.64
N LEU A 256 20.88 -3.39 0.57
CA LEU A 256 20.53 -2.16 1.30
C LEU A 256 21.76 -1.51 1.96
N LEU A 257 22.52 -2.27 2.73
CA LEU A 257 23.60 -1.75 3.59
C LEU A 257 24.87 -1.40 2.80
N GLY A 258 24.98 -1.87 1.56
CA GLY A 258 26.14 -1.68 0.69
C GLY A 258 27.38 -2.43 1.19
N ASP A 259 28.33 -2.63 0.28
CA ASP A 259 29.60 -3.31 0.61
C ASP A 259 30.27 -2.66 1.82
N ASN A 260 30.71 -3.52 2.75
CA ASN A 260 31.31 -3.10 4.03
C ASN A 260 30.46 -2.09 4.82
N TYR A 261 29.13 -2.17 4.72
CA TYR A 261 28.18 -1.29 5.41
C TYR A 261 28.29 0.19 4.99
N SER A 262 28.68 0.45 3.75
CA SER A 262 28.86 1.81 3.22
C SER A 262 27.61 2.69 3.23
N GLN A 263 26.41 2.09 3.26
CA GLN A 263 25.13 2.81 3.36
C GLN A 263 24.57 2.89 4.79
N LEU A 264 25.24 2.30 5.79
CA LEU A 264 24.73 2.26 7.16
C LEU A 264 24.48 3.67 7.73
N GLY A 265 25.33 4.65 7.40
CA GLY A 265 25.11 6.04 7.80
C GLY A 265 23.78 6.62 7.29
N VAL A 266 23.48 6.42 5.99
CA VAL A 266 22.21 6.86 5.38
C VAL A 266 21.03 6.16 6.03
N VAL A 267 21.14 4.86 6.29
CA VAL A 267 20.09 4.10 6.99
C VAL A 267 19.82 4.66 8.38
N LEU A 268 20.87 4.99 9.15
CA LEU A 268 20.70 5.61 10.47
C LEU A 268 20.06 7.01 10.36
N GLN A 269 20.42 7.81 9.36
CA GLN A 269 19.75 9.10 9.12
C GLN A 269 18.24 8.92 8.86
N LYS A 270 17.85 7.88 8.13
CA LYS A 270 16.43 7.57 7.89
C LYS A 270 15.70 7.10 9.15
N PHE A 271 16.32 6.27 9.99
CA PHE A 271 15.73 5.93 11.29
C PHE A 271 15.57 7.15 12.21
N ALA A 272 16.55 8.06 12.24
CA ALA A 272 16.43 9.29 13.01
C ALA A 272 15.29 10.18 12.48
N ALA A 273 15.13 10.29 11.16
CA ALA A 273 14.05 11.06 10.55
C ALA A 273 12.66 10.45 10.85
N ILE A 274 12.53 9.12 10.80
CA ILE A 274 11.28 8.41 11.15
C ILE A 274 10.90 8.70 12.61
N LEU A 275 11.84 8.54 13.54
CA LEU A 275 11.61 8.82 14.95
C LEU A 275 11.28 10.30 15.21
N ALA A 276 11.91 11.22 14.48
CA ALA A 276 11.61 12.64 14.61
C ALA A 276 10.16 12.97 14.22
N LEU A 277 9.59 12.26 13.24
CA LEU A 277 8.17 12.39 12.88
C LEU A 277 7.26 11.84 13.99
N ASN A 278 7.60 10.71 14.59
CA ASN A 278 6.87 10.14 15.73
C ASN A 278 6.88 11.01 16.99
N MET A 279 7.81 11.96 17.10
CA MET A 279 7.87 12.88 18.24
C MET A 279 6.86 14.03 18.14
N ASP A 280 6.19 14.20 16.99
CA ASP A 280 5.12 15.18 16.84
C ASP A 280 3.84 14.63 17.50
N GLU A 281 3.48 15.17 18.67
CA GLU A 281 2.30 14.74 19.43
C GLU A 281 0.97 15.00 18.70
N ASP A 282 0.96 15.89 17.70
CA ASP A 282 -0.22 16.23 16.91
C ASP A 282 -0.37 15.35 15.64
N ALA A 283 0.61 14.48 15.33
CA ALA A 283 0.62 13.61 14.17
C ALA A 283 0.39 12.13 14.53
N GLU A 284 -0.17 11.35 13.60
CA GLU A 284 -0.21 9.89 13.77
C GLU A 284 1.20 9.29 13.59
N PRO A 285 1.58 8.31 14.42
CA PRO A 285 2.93 7.75 14.37
C PRO A 285 3.15 6.95 13.08
N VAL A 286 4.24 7.27 12.37
CA VAL A 286 4.66 6.58 11.13
C VAL A 286 5.49 5.32 11.40
N LEU A 287 5.81 5.04 12.66
CA LEU A 287 6.36 3.79 13.16
C LEU A 287 5.58 3.41 14.43
N ASP A 288 5.11 2.18 14.56
CA ASP A 288 4.35 1.78 15.74
C ASP A 288 5.25 1.49 16.95
N ASP A 289 4.65 1.34 18.14
CA ASP A 289 5.36 1.08 19.40
C ASP A 289 6.27 -0.17 19.30
N GLU A 290 5.80 -1.22 18.60
CA GLU A 290 6.59 -2.44 18.35
C GLU A 290 7.81 -2.13 17.47
N GLY A 291 7.62 -1.32 16.42
CA GLY A 291 8.69 -0.83 15.56
C GLY A 291 9.74 -0.01 16.30
N GLU A 292 9.33 0.87 17.24
CA GLU A 292 10.27 1.63 18.08
C GLU A 292 11.09 0.73 19.00
N GLU A 293 10.45 -0.26 19.66
CA GLU A 293 11.16 -1.24 20.49
C GLU A 293 12.15 -2.05 19.66
N ARG A 294 11.73 -2.51 18.47
CA ARG A 294 12.61 -3.21 17.51
C ARG A 294 13.79 -2.35 17.09
N LEU A 295 13.57 -1.07 16.80
CA LEU A 295 14.64 -0.15 16.42
C LEU A 295 15.65 0.04 17.56
N ALA A 296 15.18 0.20 18.80
CA ALA A 296 16.07 0.32 19.97
C ALA A 296 16.96 -0.92 20.13
N LEU A 297 16.38 -2.13 20.02
CA LEU A 297 17.12 -3.40 20.06
C LEU A 297 18.09 -3.55 18.88
N LEU A 298 17.67 -3.12 17.68
CA LEU A 298 18.50 -3.15 16.49
C LEU A 298 19.74 -2.26 16.64
N LEU A 299 19.59 -1.03 17.15
CA LEU A 299 20.72 -0.11 17.38
C LEU A 299 21.75 -0.71 18.35
N GLN A 300 21.31 -1.39 19.41
CA GLN A 300 22.19 -2.11 20.34
C GLN A 300 22.89 -3.29 19.64
N SER A 301 22.15 -4.06 18.84
CA SER A 301 22.67 -5.18 18.07
C SER A 301 23.75 -4.74 17.08
N LEU A 302 23.58 -3.60 16.40
CA LEU A 302 24.55 -3.07 15.44
C LEU A 302 25.93 -2.81 16.09
N GLN A 303 25.96 -2.33 17.34
CA GLN A 303 27.22 -2.07 18.07
C GLN A 303 28.08 -3.33 18.27
N THR A 304 27.46 -4.51 18.35
CA THR A 304 28.15 -5.76 18.67
C THR A 304 28.33 -6.69 17.47
N SER A 305 27.52 -6.52 16.43
CA SER A 305 27.45 -7.43 15.28
C SER A 305 27.99 -6.84 13.97
N VAL A 306 28.22 -5.53 13.91
CA VAL A 306 28.81 -4.85 12.74
C VAL A 306 30.25 -4.43 13.06
N PRO A 307 31.19 -4.46 12.10
CA PRO A 307 32.56 -4.01 12.33
C PRO A 307 32.62 -2.61 12.93
N GLY A 308 33.33 -2.47 14.05
CA GLY A 308 33.43 -1.20 14.81
C GLY A 308 33.75 0.04 13.97
N PRO A 309 34.71 0.00 13.01
CA PRO A 309 34.98 1.14 12.14
C PRO A 309 33.79 1.57 11.27
N ALA A 310 32.96 0.62 10.82
CA ALA A 310 31.78 0.93 10.02
C ALA A 310 30.68 1.56 10.88
N VAL A 311 30.45 1.03 12.10
CA VAL A 311 29.52 1.63 13.06
C VAL A 311 29.96 3.05 13.43
N GLN A 312 31.24 3.25 13.73
CA GLN A 312 31.79 4.57 14.04
C GLN A 312 31.62 5.56 12.88
N ALA A 313 31.90 5.12 11.65
CA ALA A 313 31.71 5.96 10.46
C ALA A 313 30.24 6.33 10.25
N ALA A 314 29.31 5.38 10.44
CA ALA A 314 27.88 5.62 10.32
C ALA A 314 27.39 6.64 11.37
N TRP A 315 27.73 6.45 12.65
CA TRP A 315 27.39 7.41 13.72
C TRP A 315 28.01 8.78 13.50
N ALA A 316 29.24 8.85 12.99
CA ALA A 316 29.90 10.12 12.69
C ALA A 316 29.25 10.89 11.52
N SER A 317 28.40 10.23 10.71
CA SER A 317 27.66 10.89 9.62
C SER A 317 26.35 11.54 10.07
N LEU A 318 25.93 11.31 11.31
CA LEU A 318 24.73 11.89 11.90
C LEU A 318 25.00 13.30 12.45
N SER A 319 24.05 14.20 12.24
CA SER A 319 23.96 15.50 12.90
C SER A 319 23.70 15.35 14.41
N ALA A 320 23.86 16.45 15.15
CA ALA A 320 23.59 16.47 16.58
C ALA A 320 22.12 16.17 16.90
N ASP A 321 21.20 16.70 16.09
CA ASP A 321 19.77 16.50 16.26
C ASP A 321 19.39 15.03 16.01
N GLU A 322 19.91 14.42 14.94
CA GLU A 322 19.69 12.98 14.67
C GLU A 322 20.23 12.08 15.79
N GLN A 323 21.39 12.41 16.37
CA GLN A 323 21.92 11.68 17.52
C GLN A 323 21.07 11.86 18.78
N GLN A 324 20.49 13.05 18.97
CA GLN A 324 19.64 13.35 20.11
C GLN A 324 18.32 12.59 20.04
N VAL A 325 17.73 12.43 18.85
CA VAL A 325 16.52 11.63 18.65
C VAL A 325 16.74 10.18 19.11
N PHE A 326 17.87 9.57 18.76
CA PHE A 326 18.19 8.22 19.23
C PHE A 326 18.39 8.11 20.74
N ALA A 327 18.82 9.19 21.42
CA ALA A 327 18.97 9.19 22.86
C ALA A 327 17.63 9.18 23.61
N MET A 328 16.51 9.45 22.93
CA MET A 328 15.17 9.44 23.52
C MET A 328 14.49 8.07 23.48
N LEU A 329 15.03 7.09 22.73
CA LEU A 329 14.57 5.70 22.70
C LEU A 329 14.88 4.89 23.99
N SER A 330 15.33 5.55 25.06
CA SER A 330 15.86 4.92 26.29
C SER A 330 14.83 4.73 27.39
#